data_AF-K6YDW1-F1
#
_entry.id   AF-K6YDW1-F1
#
_cell.length_a   1.000
_cell.length_b   1.000
_cell.length_c   1.000
_cell.angle_alpha   90.00
_cell.angle_beta   90.00
_cell.angle_gamma   90.00
#
_symmetry.space_group_name_H-M   'P 1'
#
loop_
_entity.id
_entity.type
_entity.pdbx_description
1 polymer ?
#
loop_
_entity_poly.entity_id
_entity_poly.type
_entity_poly.pdbx_seq_one_letter_code
_entity_poly.pdbx_strand_id
1 'polypeptide(L)'
;MDKNPKKIANAEKQKRYRQRQKELGHKHIRGYVSKDAMSCYEEIREKTNWTDNEVLSNALRITYAAYKCGQIKLLNEWLKDHKR
;
A
#
# COMPACT_ATOMS: atom_id res chain seq x y z
N MET A 1 5.11 15.00 -38.23
CA MET A 1 5.66 15.52 -36.96
C MET A 1 6.78 14.59 -36.52
N ASP A 2 8.04 15.00 -36.70
CA ASP A 2 9.19 14.22 -36.27
C ASP A 2 9.22 14.09 -34.75
N LYS A 3 8.93 12.88 -34.25
CA LYS A 3 9.10 12.57 -32.83
C LYS A 3 10.60 12.44 -32.57
N ASN A 4 11.18 13.46 -31.94
CA ASN A 4 12.59 13.46 -31.54
C ASN A 4 12.93 12.14 -30.79
N PRO A 5 13.84 11.29 -31.34
CA PRO A 5 14.14 9.98 -30.77
C PRO A 5 14.60 10.03 -29.31
N LYS A 6 15.31 11.10 -28.92
CA LYS A 6 15.75 11.32 -27.54
C LYS A 6 14.58 11.56 -26.57
N LYS A 7 13.51 12.21 -27.04
CA LYS A 7 12.30 12.44 -26.22
C LYS A 7 11.54 11.14 -26.00
N ILE A 8 11.43 10.28 -27.02
CA ILE A 8 10.82 8.95 -26.89
C ILE A 8 11.61 8.09 -25.89
N ALA A 9 12.93 8.01 -26.03
CA ALA A 9 13.79 7.23 -25.14
C ALA A 9 13.68 7.67 -23.66
N ASN A 10 13.58 8.98 -23.42
CA ASN A 10 13.38 9.52 -22.07
C ASN A 10 12.01 9.17 -21.48
N ALA A 11 10.94 9.27 -22.28
CA ALA A 11 9.60 8.88 -21.85
C ALA A 11 9.53 7.38 -21.50
N GLU A 12 10.16 6.52 -22.31
CA GLU A 12 10.26 5.09 -22.03
C GLU A 12 11.09 4.77 -20.79
N LYS A 13 12.19 5.49 -20.56
CA LYS A 13 13.00 5.36 -19.34
C LYS A 13 12.18 5.72 -18.10
N GLN A 14 11.43 6.82 -18.14
CA GLN A 14 10.54 7.21 -17.04
C GLN A 14 9.41 6.20 -16.82
N LYS A 15 8.82 5.66 -17.89
CA LYS A 15 7.80 4.60 -17.80
C LYS A 15 8.36 3.35 -17.09
N ARG A 16 9.53 2.87 -17.52
CA ARG A 16 10.23 1.72 -16.89
C ARG A 16 10.64 1.99 -15.44
N TYR A 17 11.02 3.22 -15.11
CA TYR A 17 11.32 3.60 -13.73
C TYR A 17 10.06 3.54 -12.86
N ARG A 18 8.95 4.17 -13.29
CA ARG A 18 7.67 4.11 -12.57
C ARG A 18 7.18 2.67 -12.40
N GLN A 19 7.37 1.82 -13.41
CA GLN A 19 6.96 0.42 -13.34
C GLN A 19 7.82 -0.39 -12.34
N ARG A 20 9.14 -0.22 -12.37
CA ARG A 20 10.04 -0.81 -11.36
C ARG A 20 9.74 -0.32 -9.94
N GLN A 21 9.47 0.97 -9.76
CA GLN A 21 9.12 1.53 -8.46
C GLN A 21 7.76 1.02 -7.97
N LYS A 22 6.78 0.85 -8.86
CA LYS A 22 5.52 0.19 -8.53
C LYS A 22 5.76 -1.23 -8.02
N GLU A 23 6.50 -2.04 -8.79
CA GLU A 23 6.88 -3.42 -8.43
C GLU A 23 7.69 -3.54 -7.13
N LEU A 24 8.61 -2.60 -6.88
CA LEU A 24 9.40 -2.54 -5.65
C LEU A 24 8.58 -2.10 -4.44
N GLY A 25 7.65 -1.14 -4.63
CA GLY A 25 6.72 -0.70 -3.60
C GLY A 25 6.02 -1.90 -2.97
N HIS A 26 5.44 -2.78 -3.81
CA HIS A 26 4.74 -3.99 -3.40
C HIS A 26 5.54 -4.98 -2.52
N LYS A 27 6.87 -4.83 -2.40
CA LYS A 27 7.73 -5.77 -1.66
C LYS A 27 8.01 -5.37 -0.21
N HIS A 28 7.76 -4.13 0.20
CA HIS A 28 8.22 -3.66 1.51
C HIS A 28 7.50 -4.31 2.70
N ILE A 29 6.27 -4.78 2.52
CA ILE A 29 5.40 -5.17 3.65
C ILE A 29 5.35 -6.69 3.85
N ARG A 30 5.53 -7.47 2.78
CA ARG A 30 5.28 -8.93 2.76
C ARG A 30 6.09 -9.76 3.76
N GLY A 31 7.25 -9.27 4.18
CA GLY A 31 8.11 -9.97 5.15
C GLY A 31 7.76 -9.72 6.62
N TYR A 32 6.91 -8.74 6.90
CA TYR A 32 6.62 -8.27 8.26
C TYR A 32 5.16 -8.46 8.68
N VAL A 33 4.31 -9.00 7.80
CA VAL A 33 2.87 -9.16 8.05
C VAL A 33 2.44 -10.61 7.88
N SER A 34 1.42 -11.02 8.67
CA SER A 34 0.78 -12.32 8.52
C SER A 34 0.04 -12.43 7.17
N LYS A 35 -0.36 -13.65 6.79
CA LYS A 35 -1.16 -13.86 5.57
C LYS A 35 -2.50 -13.12 5.62
N ASP A 36 -3.14 -13.10 6.79
CA ASP A 36 -4.43 -12.43 6.98
C ASP A 36 -4.28 -10.91 6.83
N ALA A 37 -3.26 -10.33 7.48
CA ALA A 37 -2.93 -8.92 7.33
C ALA A 37 -2.53 -8.56 5.88
N MET A 38 -1.87 -9.46 5.16
CA MET A 38 -1.57 -9.28 3.75
C MET A 38 -2.85 -9.24 2.89
N SER A 39 -3.86 -10.05 3.23
CA SER A 39 -5.17 -10.00 2.56
C SER A 39 -5.87 -8.65 2.77
N CYS A 40 -5.83 -8.11 4.00
CA CYS A 40 -6.35 -6.78 4.30
C CYS A 40 -5.61 -5.69 3.54
N TYR A 41 -4.28 -5.80 3.47
CA TYR A 41 -3.45 -4.85 2.73
C TYR A 41 -3.80 -4.83 1.23
N GLU A 42 -3.95 -6.00 0.57
CA GLU A 42 -4.29 -6.05 -0.86
C GLU A 42 -5.69 -5.46 -1.10
N GLU A 43 -6.66 -5.77 -0.24
CA GLU A 43 -8.02 -5.22 -0.33
C GLU A 43 -8.05 -3.69 -0.14
N ILE A 44 -7.29 -3.16 0.84
CA ILE A 44 -7.14 -1.71 1.04
C ILE A 44 -6.55 -1.08 -0.21
N ARG A 45 -5.50 -1.66 -0.78
CA ARG A 45 -4.83 -1.12 -1.97
C ARG A 45 -5.72 -1.11 -3.19
N GLU A 46 -6.45 -2.18 -3.44
CA GLU A 46 -7.37 -2.29 -4.56
C GLU A 46 -8.48 -1.24 -4.46
N LYS A 47 -9.04 -1.02 -3.27
CA LYS A 47 -10.15 -0.08 -3.06
C LYS A 47 -9.72 1.39 -3.01
N THR A 48 -8.51 1.68 -2.52
CA THR A 48 -8.05 3.06 -2.28
C THR A 48 -7.08 3.58 -3.33
N ASN A 49 -6.48 2.69 -4.13
CA ASN A 49 -5.33 2.97 -4.98
C ASN A 49 -4.11 3.57 -4.23
N TRP A 50 -4.04 3.40 -2.91
CA TRP A 50 -2.89 3.86 -2.13
C TRP A 50 -1.61 3.10 -2.49
N THR A 51 -0.50 3.82 -2.42
CA THR A 51 0.85 3.26 -2.40
C THR A 51 1.12 2.57 -1.07
N ASP A 52 2.11 1.68 -1.04
CA ASP A 52 2.55 0.99 0.18
C ASP A 52 2.87 1.94 1.34
N ASN A 53 3.51 3.06 1.03
CA ASN A 53 3.85 4.07 2.03
C ASN A 53 2.60 4.76 2.60
N GLU A 54 1.61 5.06 1.76
CA GLU A 54 0.34 5.62 2.20
C GLU A 54 -0.44 4.64 3.06
N VAL A 55 -0.51 3.35 2.67
CA VAL A 55 -1.16 2.31 3.48
C VAL A 55 -0.51 2.19 4.85
N LEU A 56 0.81 2.08 4.92
CA LEU A 56 1.54 1.97 6.19
C LEU A 56 1.37 3.22 7.06
N SER A 57 1.55 4.40 6.48
CA SER A 57 1.43 5.67 7.20
C SER A 57 0.02 5.86 7.75
N ASN A 58 -1.00 5.53 6.95
CA ASN A 58 -2.40 5.64 7.37
C ASN A 58 -2.78 4.57 8.39
N ALA A 59 -2.31 3.32 8.24
CA ALA A 59 -2.54 2.26 9.22
C ALA A 59 -2.04 2.68 10.61
N LEU A 60 -0.81 3.18 10.72
CA LEU A 60 -0.25 3.65 12.00
C LEU A 60 -1.08 4.79 12.61
N ARG A 61 -1.49 5.78 11.80
CA ARG A 61 -2.30 6.91 12.25
C ARG A 61 -3.68 6.49 12.70
N ILE A 62 -4.31 5.55 12.00
CA ILE A 62 -5.64 5.02 12.34
C ILE A 62 -5.55 4.16 13.62
N THR A 63 -4.53 3.31 13.76
CA THR A 63 -4.30 2.55 15.01
C THR A 63 -4.11 3.49 16.20
N TYR A 64 -3.33 4.56 16.03
CA TYR A 64 -3.17 5.58 17.07
C TYR A 64 -4.49 6.29 17.40
N ALA A 65 -5.27 6.68 16.38
CA ALA A 65 -6.59 7.28 16.60
C ALA A 65 -7.54 6.33 17.33
N ALA A 66 -7.59 5.05 16.96
CA ALA A 66 -8.39 4.04 17.64
C ALA A 66 -7.99 3.87 19.11
N TYR A 67 -6.68 3.91 19.42
CA TYR A 67 -6.20 3.95 20.80
C TYR A 67 -6.68 5.19 21.54
N LYS A 68 -6.52 6.38 20.95
CA LYS A 68 -6.94 7.65 21.56
C LYS A 68 -8.45 7.74 21.79
N CYS A 69 -9.25 7.10 20.93
CA CYS A 69 -10.70 7.04 21.05
C CYS A 69 -11.21 5.86 21.91
N GLY A 70 -10.32 5.05 22.50
CA GLY A 70 -10.72 3.87 23.29
C GLY A 70 -11.35 2.73 22.48
N GLN A 71 -11.25 2.77 21.15
CA GLN A 71 -11.87 1.81 20.23
C GLN A 71 -10.97 0.62 19.90
N ILE A 72 -9.68 0.66 20.28
CA ILE A 72 -8.70 -0.35 19.85
C ILE A 72 -9.08 -1.78 20.23
N LYS A 73 -9.67 -1.99 21.42
CA LYS A 73 -10.12 -3.33 21.84
C LYS A 73 -11.25 -3.85 20.95
N LEU A 74 -12.27 -3.03 20.72
CA LEU A 74 -13.41 -3.35 19.86
C LEU A 74 -12.96 -3.73 18.45
N LEU A 75 -12.05 -2.95 17.86
CA LEU A 75 -11.54 -3.23 16.51
C LEU A 75 -10.70 -4.49 16.46
N ASN A 76 -9.88 -4.77 17.48
CA ASN A 76 -9.11 -6.01 17.56
C ASN A 76 -10.01 -7.25 17.72
N GLU A 77 -11.08 -7.16 18.51
CA GLU A 77 -12.08 -8.22 18.63
C GLU A 77 -12.78 -8.46 17.28
N TRP A 78 -13.17 -7.40 16.58
CA TRP A 78 -13.73 -7.51 15.24
C TRP A 78 -12.78 -8.23 14.26
N LEU A 79 -11.49 -7.89 14.26
CA LEU A 79 -10.50 -8.57 13.42
C LEU A 79 -10.42 -10.08 13.73
N LYS A 80 -10.41 -10.45 15.02
CA LYS A 80 -10.37 -11.84 15.46
C LYS A 80 -11.60 -12.63 14.98
N ASP A 81 -12.80 -12.05 15.15
CA ASP A 81 -14.05 -12.73 14.79
C ASP A 81 -14.20 -12.91 13.28
N HIS A 82 -13.59 -12.04 12.50
CA HIS A 82 -13.64 -12.08 11.03
C HIS A 82 -12.38 -12.70 10.39
N LYS A 83 -11.44 -13.21 11.20
CA LYS A 83 -10.17 -13.81 10.77
C LYS A 83 -9.35 -12.89 9.86
N ARG A 84 -9.14 -11.67 10.32
CA ARG A 84 -8.38 -10.61 9.64
C ARG A 84 -7.12 -10.25 10.40
#